data_AF-A0A9D0GBR0-F1
#
_entry.id   AF-A0A9D0GBR0-F1
#
_cell.length_a   1.000
_cell.length_b   1.000
_cell.length_c   1.000
_cell.angle_alpha   90.00
_cell.angle_beta   90.00
_cell.angle_gamma   90.00
#
_symmetry.space_group_name_H-M   'P 1'
#
loop_
_entity.id
_entity.type
_entity.pdbx_description
1 polymer ?
#
loop_
_entity_poly.entity_id
_entity_poly.type
_entity_poly.pdbx_seq_one_letter_code
_entity_poly.pdbx_strand_id
1 'polypeptide(L)'
;MSMTPIPLREFATIVDPEHDNVAVAIKAVPAGTQILLPGGSIIQITAAIRPGHRFATRALPNGTWVRQYGQPFARSRGLRPGDPITGETVQSETPAVDALATQYHPSPLSPWEGPIPTFQGFVRANGLTGVRNWVLIVPVSMCAVHEAGQIALQAEVTGIYSRTRYPNVDGVTALRHTGGCGCPYAKDGELTPGAYTATLRMLAQHIRHPNVGAALMIELGCEKTNFAAFKAAFGDADLTTRFGKPVARLTIQA
;
A
#
# COMPACT_ATOMS: atom_id res chain seq x y z
N MET A 1 7.09 13.54 -48.62
CA MET A 1 8.29 13.03 -47.92
C MET A 1 7.93 11.68 -47.33
N SER A 2 8.62 10.61 -47.74
CA SER A 2 8.45 9.27 -47.16
C SER A 2 8.96 9.32 -45.72
N MET A 3 8.07 9.34 -44.73
CA MET A 3 8.46 9.21 -43.33
C MET A 3 8.72 7.73 -43.04
N THR A 4 9.97 7.41 -42.71
CA THR A 4 10.35 6.07 -42.27
C THR A 4 9.56 5.70 -41.00
N PRO A 5 8.93 4.50 -40.95
CA PRO A 5 8.24 4.04 -39.75
C PRO A 5 9.19 3.95 -38.55
N ILE A 6 8.76 4.48 -37.41
CA ILE A 6 9.55 4.49 -36.17
C ILE A 6 9.09 3.31 -35.29
N PRO A 7 10.01 2.52 -34.70
CA PRO A 7 9.63 1.44 -33.79
C PRO A 7 8.76 1.93 -32.62
N LEU A 8 7.70 1.20 -32.28
CA LEU A 8 6.78 1.53 -31.20
C LEU A 8 7.49 1.94 -29.89
N ARG A 9 8.52 1.17 -29.51
CA ARG A 9 9.28 1.35 -28.26
C ARG A 9 9.91 2.74 -28.08
N GLU A 10 10.10 3.50 -29.16
CA GLU A 10 10.63 4.86 -29.08
C GLU A 10 9.66 5.83 -28.40
N PHE A 11 8.36 5.55 -28.53
CA PHE A 11 7.27 6.45 -28.14
C PHE A 11 6.27 5.85 -27.15
N ALA A 12 6.06 4.53 -27.20
CA ALA A 12 4.99 3.86 -26.48
C ALA A 12 5.33 2.40 -26.15
N THR A 13 4.56 1.81 -25.25
CA THR A 13 4.63 0.39 -24.91
C THR A 13 3.25 -0.25 -24.94
N ILE A 14 3.19 -1.51 -25.33
CA ILE A 14 2.04 -2.39 -25.10
C ILE A 14 2.40 -3.20 -23.86
N VAL A 15 1.51 -3.28 -22.86
CA VAL A 15 1.86 -3.90 -21.58
C VAL A 15 1.72 -5.41 -21.66
N ASP A 16 0.61 -5.88 -22.22
CA ASP A 16 0.37 -7.28 -22.54
C ASP A 16 0.24 -7.43 -24.07
N PRO A 17 1.34 -7.74 -24.80
CA PRO A 17 1.33 -7.81 -26.25
C PRO A 17 0.36 -8.84 -26.84
N GLU A 18 -0.08 -9.83 -26.07
CA GLU A 18 -0.97 -10.90 -26.55
C GLU A 18 -2.44 -10.45 -26.47
N HIS A 19 -2.81 -9.71 -25.43
CA HIS A 19 -4.21 -9.41 -25.12
C HIS A 19 -4.59 -7.93 -25.28
N ASP A 20 -3.62 -7.01 -25.22
CA ASP A 20 -3.87 -5.58 -25.34
C ASP A 20 -4.16 -5.18 -26.79
N ASN A 21 -5.00 -4.16 -26.94
CA ASN A 21 -5.31 -3.56 -28.23
C ASN A 21 -5.08 -2.04 -28.26
N VAL A 22 -4.36 -1.55 -27.26
CA VAL A 22 -3.87 -0.17 -27.16
C VAL A 22 -2.40 -0.17 -26.75
N ALA A 23 -1.71 0.91 -27.07
CA ALA A 23 -0.39 1.20 -26.52
C ALA A 23 -0.48 2.46 -25.64
N VAL A 24 0.34 2.53 -24.58
CA VAL A 24 0.48 3.73 -23.75
C VAL A 24 1.74 4.49 -24.15
N ALA A 25 1.58 5.79 -24.41
CA ALA A 25 2.66 6.67 -24.79
C ALA A 25 3.57 6.95 -23.58
N ILE A 26 4.86 6.64 -23.70
CA ILE A 26 5.91 6.99 -22.72
C ILE A 26 6.54 8.36 -23.04
N LYS A 27 6.36 8.85 -24.27
CA LYS A 27 6.75 10.18 -24.75
C LYS A 27 5.63 10.79 -25.58
N ALA A 28 5.70 12.08 -25.89
CA ALA A 28 4.76 12.71 -26.80
C ALA A 28 4.91 12.12 -28.21
N VAL A 29 3.78 11.81 -28.85
CA VAL A 29 3.73 11.23 -30.20
C VAL A 29 3.02 12.20 -31.13
N PRO A 30 3.72 12.84 -32.08
CA PRO A 30 3.11 13.77 -33.01
C PRO A 30 2.06 13.11 -33.91
N ALA A 31 1.04 13.87 -34.32
CA ALA A 31 0.11 13.43 -35.37
C ALA A 31 0.87 13.16 -36.68
N GLY A 32 0.42 12.16 -37.43
CA GLY A 32 1.06 11.73 -38.68
C GLY A 32 2.28 10.81 -38.50
N THR A 33 2.74 10.59 -37.26
CA THR A 33 3.85 9.65 -36.99
C THR A 33 3.47 8.25 -37.45
N GLN A 34 4.31 7.64 -38.30
CA GLN A 34 4.19 6.23 -38.66
C GLN A 34 4.90 5.37 -37.61
N ILE A 35 4.16 4.47 -36.97
CA ILE A 35 4.68 3.57 -35.95
C ILE A 35 4.72 2.14 -36.48
N LEU A 36 5.88 1.50 -36.38
CA LEU A 36 6.06 0.07 -36.60
C LEU A 36 5.74 -0.71 -35.31
N LEU A 37 4.69 -1.53 -35.35
CA LEU A 37 4.27 -2.39 -34.26
C LEU A 37 5.13 -3.66 -34.16
N PRO A 38 5.18 -4.34 -33.00
CA PRO A 38 5.98 -5.57 -32.82
C PRO A 38 5.69 -6.70 -33.82
N GLY A 39 4.46 -6.76 -34.36
CA GLY A 39 4.06 -7.74 -35.40
C GLY A 39 4.39 -7.33 -36.84
N GLY A 40 5.14 -6.23 -37.04
CA GLY A 40 5.57 -5.76 -38.37
C GLY A 40 4.56 -4.87 -39.10
N SER A 41 3.34 -4.72 -38.59
CA SER A 41 2.37 -3.77 -39.15
C SER A 41 2.75 -2.33 -38.86
N ILE A 42 2.44 -1.43 -39.80
CA ILE A 42 2.66 0.00 -39.67
C ILE A 42 1.31 0.69 -39.49
N ILE A 43 1.22 1.56 -38.49
CA ILE A 43 0.03 2.40 -38.24
C ILE A 43 0.43 3.87 -38.29
N GLN A 44 -0.53 4.76 -38.55
CA GLN A 44 -0.31 6.20 -38.51
C GLN A 44 -1.12 6.82 -37.37
N ILE A 45 -0.45 7.61 -36.52
CA ILE A 45 -1.10 8.34 -35.44
C ILE A 45 -2.01 9.44 -36.02
N THR A 46 -3.29 9.43 -35.65
CA THR A 46 -4.27 10.33 -36.27
C THR A 46 -4.36 11.69 -35.59
N ALA A 47 -4.00 11.78 -34.31
CA ALA A 47 -3.91 13.01 -33.53
C ALA A 47 -2.77 12.90 -32.50
N ALA A 48 -2.21 14.03 -32.08
CA ALA A 48 -1.07 14.03 -31.16
C ALA A 48 -1.42 13.32 -29.83
N ILE A 49 -0.55 12.41 -29.39
CA ILE A 49 -0.72 11.64 -28.14
C ILE A 49 0.25 12.19 -27.10
N ARG A 50 -0.27 12.62 -25.94
CA ARG A 50 0.58 13.07 -24.81
C ARG A 50 1.08 11.86 -24.01
N PRO A 51 2.23 11.96 -23.31
CA PRO A 51 2.67 10.92 -22.37
C PRO A 51 1.56 10.51 -21.40
N GLY A 52 1.47 9.20 -21.10
CA GLY A 52 0.43 8.60 -20.26
C GLY A 52 -0.91 8.35 -20.96
N HIS A 53 -1.15 8.91 -22.15
CA HIS A 53 -2.35 8.59 -22.95
C HIS A 53 -2.13 7.39 -23.86
N ARG A 54 -3.24 6.87 -24.38
CA ARG A 54 -3.27 5.65 -25.18
C ARG A 54 -3.71 5.94 -26.61
N PHE A 55 -3.32 5.07 -27.53
CA PHE A 55 -3.88 5.00 -28.87
C PHE A 55 -4.15 3.53 -29.25
N ALA A 56 -5.10 3.31 -30.16
CA ALA A 56 -5.46 1.97 -30.63
C ALA A 56 -4.34 1.38 -31.50
N THR A 57 -3.93 0.14 -31.25
CA THR A 57 -2.90 -0.55 -32.07
C THR A 57 -3.50 -1.29 -33.27
N ARG A 58 -4.82 -1.45 -33.29
CA ARG A 58 -5.59 -2.06 -34.38
C ARG A 58 -6.97 -1.40 -34.48
N ALA A 59 -7.73 -1.75 -35.51
CA ALA A 59 -9.11 -1.31 -35.62
C ALA A 59 -9.95 -1.95 -34.49
N LEU A 60 -10.79 -1.15 -33.82
CA LEU A 60 -11.72 -1.58 -32.79
C LEU A 60 -13.12 -1.11 -33.17
N PRO A 61 -13.97 -1.97 -33.77
CA PRO A 61 -15.34 -1.62 -34.12
C PRO A 61 -16.15 -1.11 -32.92
N ASN A 62 -17.21 -0.35 -33.19
CA ASN A 62 -18.11 0.16 -32.16
C ASN A 62 -18.62 -0.99 -31.26
N GLY A 63 -18.63 -0.76 -29.94
CA GLY A 63 -19.06 -1.74 -28.94
C GLY A 63 -18.04 -2.84 -28.63
N THR A 64 -16.87 -2.88 -29.26
CA THR A 64 -15.81 -3.83 -28.89
C THR A 64 -15.04 -3.38 -27.66
N TRP A 65 -14.46 -4.33 -26.92
CA TRP A 65 -13.67 -4.03 -25.73
C TRP A 65 -12.32 -3.41 -26.08
N VAL A 66 -12.01 -2.29 -25.44
CA VAL A 66 -10.66 -1.73 -25.35
C VAL A 66 -9.98 -2.36 -24.14
N ARG A 67 -8.76 -2.89 -24.33
CA ARG A 67 -8.04 -3.74 -23.38
C ARG A 67 -6.65 -3.19 -23.09
N GLN A 68 -6.31 -3.15 -21.81
CA GLN A 68 -4.97 -2.86 -21.30
C GLN A 68 -4.68 -3.79 -20.11
N TYR A 69 -3.45 -4.29 -19.97
CA TYR A 69 -3.10 -5.35 -19.01
C TYR A 69 -3.92 -6.64 -19.23
N GLY A 70 -4.31 -6.91 -20.49
CA GLY A 70 -5.21 -7.99 -20.89
C GLY A 70 -6.68 -7.82 -20.48
N GLN A 71 -6.98 -6.80 -19.67
CA GLN A 71 -8.30 -6.59 -19.09
C GLN A 71 -9.10 -5.51 -19.85
N PRO A 72 -10.41 -5.71 -20.06
CA PRO A 72 -11.28 -4.70 -20.65
C PRO A 72 -11.53 -3.54 -19.68
N PHE A 73 -11.47 -2.31 -20.17
CA PHE A 73 -11.72 -1.11 -19.35
C PHE A 73 -12.65 -0.07 -20.00
N ALA A 74 -12.97 -0.24 -21.30
CA ALA A 74 -13.88 0.65 -22.02
C ALA A 74 -14.46 -0.04 -23.27
N ARG A 75 -15.56 0.50 -23.80
CA ARG A 75 -16.10 0.14 -25.12
C ARG A 75 -15.66 1.15 -26.18
N SER A 76 -15.16 0.66 -27.30
CA SER A 76 -14.82 1.48 -28.46
C SER A 76 -16.07 2.12 -29.07
N ARG A 77 -15.98 3.38 -29.53
CA ARG A 77 -17.00 4.03 -30.38
C ARG A 77 -16.71 3.89 -31.88
N GLY A 78 -15.77 3.01 -32.26
CA GLY A 78 -15.30 2.81 -33.63
C GLY A 78 -13.93 3.46 -33.85
N LEU A 79 -12.88 2.88 -33.28
CA LEU A 79 -11.50 3.35 -33.39
C LEU A 79 -10.80 2.71 -34.60
N ARG A 80 -10.01 3.52 -35.31
CA ARG A 80 -9.02 3.06 -36.29
C ARG A 80 -7.66 2.90 -35.62
N PRO A 81 -6.73 2.11 -36.19
CA PRO A 81 -5.36 2.07 -35.69
C PRO A 81 -4.76 3.49 -35.65
N GLY A 82 -4.12 3.84 -34.54
CA GLY A 82 -3.53 5.15 -34.30
C GLY A 82 -4.48 6.23 -33.76
N ASP A 83 -5.78 5.94 -33.63
CA ASP A 83 -6.73 6.86 -32.99
C ASP A 83 -6.47 6.96 -31.48
N PRO A 84 -6.58 8.18 -30.90
CA PRO A 84 -6.40 8.39 -29.47
C PRO A 84 -7.56 7.77 -28.67
N ILE A 85 -7.25 7.22 -27.50
CA ILE A 85 -8.25 6.74 -26.54
C ILE A 85 -8.59 7.90 -25.58
N THR A 86 -9.78 8.46 -25.73
CA THR A 86 -10.29 9.62 -24.97
C THR A 86 -11.74 9.39 -24.56
N GLY A 87 -12.31 10.25 -23.72
CA GLY A 87 -13.73 10.18 -23.36
C GLY A 87 -14.70 10.33 -24.55
N GLU A 88 -14.23 10.87 -25.68
CA GLU A 88 -15.03 11.02 -26.91
C GLU A 88 -14.96 9.79 -27.81
N THR A 89 -13.86 9.03 -27.75
CA THR A 89 -13.62 7.88 -28.65
C THR A 89 -13.96 6.54 -28.01
N VAL A 90 -14.17 6.52 -26.68
CA VAL A 90 -14.62 5.34 -25.94
C VAL A 90 -15.74 5.69 -24.96
N GLN A 91 -16.45 4.66 -24.51
CA GLN A 91 -17.35 4.72 -23.37
C GLN A 91 -16.70 3.98 -22.19
N SER A 92 -16.57 4.66 -21.05
CA SER A 92 -16.06 4.04 -19.83
C SER A 92 -17.05 2.96 -19.37
N GLU A 93 -16.60 1.71 -19.39
CA GLU A 93 -17.39 0.54 -19.03
C GLU A 93 -16.44 -0.55 -18.57
N THR A 94 -16.74 -1.18 -17.44
CA THR A 94 -16.03 -2.36 -16.94
C THR A 94 -16.99 -3.53 -16.90
N PRO A 95 -16.54 -4.78 -17.13
CA PRO A 95 -17.38 -5.94 -16.93
C PRO A 95 -17.99 -5.95 -15.53
N ALA A 96 -19.26 -6.34 -15.42
CA ALA A 96 -19.85 -6.66 -14.14
C ALA A 96 -19.20 -7.92 -13.59
N VAL A 97 -18.67 -7.85 -12.37
CA VAL A 97 -18.02 -8.97 -11.69
C VAL A 97 -18.71 -9.17 -10.35
N ASP A 98 -19.17 -10.39 -10.08
CA ASP A 98 -19.61 -10.77 -8.75
C ASP A 98 -18.37 -11.11 -7.91
N ALA A 99 -18.02 -10.22 -6.99
CA ALA A 99 -16.85 -10.39 -6.12
C ALA A 99 -16.94 -11.65 -5.25
N LEU A 100 -18.14 -12.11 -4.88
CA LEU A 100 -18.33 -13.30 -4.03
C LEU A 100 -18.19 -14.59 -4.84
N ALA A 101 -18.54 -14.57 -6.12
CA ALA A 101 -18.39 -15.70 -7.03
C ALA A 101 -17.01 -15.72 -7.74
N THR A 102 -16.22 -14.65 -7.63
CA THR A 102 -14.92 -14.55 -8.29
C THR A 102 -13.93 -15.53 -7.68
N GLN A 103 -13.51 -16.52 -8.45
CA GLN A 103 -12.42 -17.40 -8.08
C GLN A 103 -11.11 -16.83 -8.63
N TYR A 104 -10.24 -16.37 -7.73
CA TYR A 104 -8.91 -15.91 -8.10
C TYR A 104 -7.93 -17.10 -8.11
N HIS A 105 -7.54 -17.51 -9.31
CA HIS A 105 -6.53 -18.57 -9.53
C HIS A 105 -5.27 -17.95 -10.14
N PRO A 106 -4.45 -17.25 -9.34
CA PRO A 106 -3.21 -16.69 -9.86
C PRO A 106 -2.32 -17.84 -10.34
N SER A 107 -1.70 -17.68 -11.50
CA SER A 107 -0.64 -18.61 -11.91
C SER A 107 0.43 -18.61 -10.82
N PRO A 108 0.83 -19.79 -10.31
CA PRO A 108 1.89 -19.84 -9.33
C PRO A 108 3.16 -19.25 -9.95
N LEU A 109 3.80 -18.33 -9.23
CA LEU A 109 5.14 -17.91 -9.60
C LEU A 109 6.06 -19.12 -9.51
N SER A 110 6.96 -19.28 -10.49
CA SER A 110 8.00 -20.29 -10.39
C SER A 110 8.76 -20.11 -9.08
N PRO A 111 8.97 -21.19 -8.30
CA PRO A 111 9.73 -21.09 -7.07
C PRO A 111 11.15 -20.59 -7.37
N TRP A 112 11.70 -19.79 -6.47
CA TRP A 112 13.10 -19.39 -6.55
C TRP A 112 13.99 -20.62 -6.38
N GLU A 113 14.78 -20.96 -7.41
CA GLU A 113 15.67 -22.13 -7.40
C GLU A 113 17.04 -21.85 -6.79
N GLY A 114 17.38 -20.58 -6.55
CA GLY A 114 18.66 -20.20 -5.96
C GLY A 114 18.71 -20.39 -4.44
N PRO A 115 19.89 -20.16 -3.81
CA PRO A 115 19.98 -20.10 -2.36
C PRO A 115 19.08 -18.97 -1.82
N ILE A 116 18.45 -19.18 -0.67
CA ILE A 116 17.63 -18.17 0.00
C ILE A 116 18.57 -17.05 0.50
N PRO A 117 18.42 -15.80 0.03
CA PRO A 117 19.24 -14.69 0.51
C PRO A 117 19.04 -14.46 2.01
N THR A 118 20.12 -14.12 2.71
CA THR A 118 20.09 -13.76 4.14
C THR A 118 20.40 -12.28 4.33
N PHE A 119 19.98 -11.71 5.47
CA PHE A 119 20.29 -10.34 5.84
C PHE A 119 20.55 -10.24 7.35
N GLN A 120 21.29 -9.21 7.76
CA GLN A 120 21.52 -8.90 9.17
C GLN A 120 20.26 -8.23 9.76
N GLY A 121 19.60 -8.89 10.70
CA GLY A 121 18.34 -8.42 11.28
C GLY A 121 18.22 -8.70 12.78
N PHE A 122 17.24 -8.06 13.41
CA PHE A 122 16.92 -8.21 14.83
C PHE A 122 15.94 -9.36 15.03
N VAL A 123 16.47 -10.55 15.32
CA VAL A 123 15.65 -11.75 15.61
C VAL A 123 14.89 -11.56 16.92
N ARG A 124 13.59 -11.89 16.90
CA ARG A 124 12.70 -11.79 18.07
C ARG A 124 12.36 -13.17 18.61
N ALA A 125 11.96 -13.22 19.88
CA ALA A 125 11.59 -14.48 20.55
C ALA A 125 10.41 -15.21 19.86
N ASN A 126 9.58 -14.50 19.11
CA ASN A 126 8.47 -15.07 18.34
C ASN A 126 8.86 -15.58 16.94
N GLY A 127 10.16 -15.61 16.61
CA GLY A 127 10.69 -16.08 15.33
C GLY A 127 10.64 -15.05 14.19
N LEU A 128 10.00 -13.90 14.38
CA LEU A 128 10.03 -12.81 13.41
C LEU A 128 11.34 -12.04 13.49
N THR A 129 11.74 -11.39 12.38
CA THR A 129 12.99 -10.63 12.30
C THR A 129 12.71 -9.19 11.85
N GLY A 130 13.23 -8.22 12.61
CA GLY A 130 13.14 -6.80 12.30
C GLY A 130 14.34 -6.33 11.47
N VAL A 131 14.11 -5.38 10.56
CA VAL A 131 15.18 -4.64 9.85
C VAL A 131 15.62 -3.39 10.60
N ARG A 132 14.89 -3.03 11.66
CA ARG A 132 15.19 -1.93 12.59
C ARG A 132 14.87 -2.35 14.02
N ASN A 133 15.31 -1.57 15.00
CA ASN A 133 15.10 -1.80 16.42
C ASN A 133 14.71 -0.50 17.13
N TRP A 134 13.41 -0.19 17.12
CA TRP A 134 12.83 1.00 17.71
C TRP A 134 12.33 0.78 19.13
N VAL A 135 12.39 1.82 19.96
CA VAL A 135 11.57 1.95 21.15
C VAL A 135 10.31 2.74 20.79
N LEU A 136 9.14 2.15 21.00
CA LEU A 136 7.85 2.74 20.62
C LEU A 136 7.11 3.29 21.84
N ILE A 137 6.78 4.58 21.83
CA ILE A 137 5.86 5.20 22.79
C ILE A 137 4.44 5.03 22.25
N VAL A 138 3.61 4.31 22.98
CA VAL A 138 2.27 3.87 22.55
C VAL A 138 1.22 4.55 23.43
N PRO A 139 0.65 5.68 22.98
CA PRO A 139 -0.53 6.23 23.63
C PRO A 139 -1.70 5.25 23.47
N VAL A 140 -2.41 4.93 24.56
CA VAL A 140 -3.60 4.06 24.46
C VAL A 140 -4.81 4.80 23.92
N SER A 141 -4.76 6.13 23.88
CA SER A 141 -5.83 7.02 23.42
C SER A 141 -5.27 8.25 22.72
N MET A 142 -6.05 8.84 21.80
CA MET A 142 -5.71 10.07 21.08
C MET A 142 -5.27 11.20 22.03
N CYS A 143 -5.90 11.32 23.20
CA CYS A 143 -5.59 12.37 24.17
C CYS A 143 -4.12 12.35 24.62
N ALA A 144 -3.50 11.17 24.68
CA ALA A 144 -2.10 11.00 25.07
C ALA A 144 -1.11 11.15 23.89
N VAL A 145 -1.58 11.34 22.65
CA VAL A 145 -0.70 11.34 21.45
C VAL A 145 0.26 12.51 21.44
N HIS A 146 -0.18 13.68 21.91
CA HIS A 146 0.71 14.83 22.05
C HIS A 146 1.86 14.50 22.99
N GLU A 147 1.55 13.98 24.18
CA GLU A 147 2.54 13.64 25.20
C GLU A 147 3.46 12.50 24.77
N ALA A 148 2.95 11.49 24.07
CA ALA A 148 3.80 10.46 23.47
C ALA A 148 4.85 11.07 22.55
N GLY A 149 4.45 12.05 21.72
CA GLY A 149 5.34 12.80 20.85
C GLY A 149 6.38 13.60 21.62
N GLN A 150 5.99 14.27 22.71
CA GLN A 150 6.92 15.01 23.56
C GLN A 150 7.92 14.08 24.26
N ILE A 151 7.48 12.92 24.76
CA ILE A 151 8.37 11.92 25.38
C ILE A 151 9.43 11.47 24.38
N ALA A 152 9.03 11.13 23.14
CA ALA A 152 9.98 10.72 22.10
C ALA A 152 10.97 11.84 21.75
N LEU A 153 10.48 13.08 21.58
CA LEU A 153 11.34 14.24 21.29
C LEU A 153 12.31 14.55 22.43
N GLN A 154 11.82 14.57 23.67
CA GLN A 154 12.64 14.83 24.84
C GLN A 154 13.68 13.73 25.05
N ALA A 155 13.36 12.46 24.73
CA ALA A 155 14.34 11.38 24.79
C ALA A 155 15.56 11.67 23.91
N GLU A 156 15.37 12.23 22.72
CA GLU A 156 16.45 12.64 21.82
C GLU A 156 17.16 13.93 22.28
N VAL A 157 16.40 14.99 22.56
CA VAL A 157 16.94 16.33 22.85
C VAL A 157 17.70 16.40 24.18
N THR A 158 17.25 15.66 25.20
CA THR A 158 17.89 15.66 26.53
C THR A 158 19.06 14.67 26.62
N GLY A 159 19.32 13.89 25.57
CA GLY A 159 20.37 12.88 25.56
C GLY A 159 20.06 11.63 26.39
N ILE A 160 18.81 11.44 26.84
CA ILE A 160 18.34 10.17 27.41
C ILE A 160 18.61 9.05 26.41
N TYR A 161 18.30 9.27 25.14
CA TYR A 161 18.65 8.40 24.02
C TYR A 161 19.63 9.11 23.07
N SER A 162 20.65 8.37 22.68
CA SER A 162 21.48 8.66 21.50
C SER A 162 22.02 7.34 20.96
N ARG A 163 22.34 7.28 19.67
CA ARG A 163 23.00 6.09 19.09
C ARG A 163 24.37 5.81 19.71
N THR A 164 25.05 6.82 20.24
CA THR A 164 26.32 6.62 20.94
C THR A 164 26.10 5.86 22.26
N ARG A 165 25.03 6.16 23.00
CA ARG A 165 24.70 5.47 24.25
C ARG A 165 24.03 4.11 24.01
N TYR A 166 23.18 4.01 22.99
CA TYR A 166 22.42 2.80 22.65
C TYR A 166 22.61 2.47 21.16
N PRO A 167 23.77 1.89 20.77
CA PRO A 167 24.10 1.65 19.36
C PRO A 167 23.15 0.67 18.66
N ASN A 168 22.51 -0.21 19.42
CA ASN A 168 21.57 -1.19 18.90
C ASN A 168 20.13 -0.67 18.81
N VAL A 169 19.86 0.59 19.18
CA VAL A 169 18.53 1.20 19.11
C VAL A 169 18.53 2.22 17.97
N ASP A 170 17.65 2.02 17.00
CA ASP A 170 17.57 2.90 15.82
C ASP A 170 16.97 4.26 16.15
N GLY A 171 16.10 4.31 17.16
CA GLY A 171 15.45 5.52 17.66
C GLY A 171 14.33 5.25 18.66
N VAL A 172 13.81 6.34 19.21
CA VAL A 172 12.60 6.38 20.04
C VAL A 172 11.54 7.14 19.27
N THR A 173 10.35 6.57 19.10
CA THR A 173 9.29 7.21 18.32
C THR A 173 7.91 6.99 18.92
N ALA A 174 6.98 7.88 18.62
CA ALA A 174 5.62 7.83 19.13
C ALA A 174 4.62 7.35 18.07
N LEU A 175 3.72 6.46 18.47
CA LEU A 175 2.61 6.02 17.61
C LEU A 175 1.49 7.06 17.64
N ARG A 176 1.40 7.88 16.59
CA ARG A 176 0.33 8.88 16.46
C ARG A 176 -0.93 8.26 15.86
N HIS A 177 -2.08 8.47 16.49
CA HIS A 177 -3.38 8.02 16.00
C HIS A 177 -4.52 8.91 16.49
N THR A 178 -5.71 8.73 15.92
CA THR A 178 -6.94 9.46 16.29
C THR A 178 -7.98 8.56 16.97
N GLY A 179 -7.64 7.30 17.27
CA GLY A 179 -8.52 6.38 17.99
C GLY A 179 -8.46 6.50 19.52
N GLY A 180 -9.37 5.81 20.20
CA GLY A 180 -9.29 5.49 21.62
C GLY A 180 -10.22 6.28 22.55
N CYS A 181 -10.39 7.59 22.33
CA CYS A 181 -11.38 8.41 23.02
C CYS A 181 -12.63 8.60 22.14
N GLY A 182 -13.83 8.41 22.70
CA GLY A 182 -15.09 8.60 21.96
C GLY A 182 -15.38 7.61 20.82
N CYS A 183 -14.56 6.56 20.64
CA CYS A 183 -14.78 5.59 19.56
C CYS A 183 -16.05 4.75 19.79
N PRO A 184 -16.93 4.60 18.79
CA PRO A 184 -18.10 3.73 18.90
C PRO A 184 -17.68 2.26 19.05
N TYR A 185 -18.51 1.51 19.78
CA TYR A 185 -18.48 0.05 19.72
C TYR A 185 -19.04 -0.42 18.38
N ALA A 186 -18.81 -1.68 18.01
CA ALA A 186 -19.54 -2.28 16.89
C ALA A 186 -21.04 -2.23 17.20
N LYS A 187 -21.86 -1.95 16.17
CA LYS A 187 -23.31 -2.11 16.31
C LYS A 187 -23.68 -3.58 16.13
N ASP A 188 -24.78 -4.00 16.77
CA ASP A 188 -25.28 -5.37 16.61
C ASP A 188 -25.54 -5.68 15.14
N GLY A 189 -25.00 -6.81 14.66
CA GLY A 189 -25.08 -7.23 13.26
C GLY A 189 -24.03 -6.65 12.31
N GLU A 190 -23.14 -5.76 12.77
CA GLU A 190 -22.01 -5.32 11.96
C GLU A 190 -20.93 -6.40 11.85
N LEU A 191 -20.46 -6.66 10.63
CA LEU A 191 -19.35 -7.59 10.37
C LEU A 191 -17.98 -7.04 10.80
N THR A 192 -17.90 -5.76 11.17
CA THR A 192 -16.63 -5.11 11.51
C THR A 192 -16.49 -4.90 13.02
N PRO A 193 -15.26 -4.96 13.59
CA PRO A 193 -15.05 -4.92 15.05
C PRO A 193 -15.42 -3.61 15.76
N GLY A 194 -15.87 -2.57 15.04
CA GLY A 194 -16.03 -1.21 15.56
C GLY A 194 -14.68 -0.50 15.82
N ALA A 195 -14.72 0.83 15.93
CA ALA A 195 -13.51 1.65 16.05
C ALA A 195 -12.73 1.40 17.35
N TYR A 196 -13.44 1.07 18.44
CA TYR A 196 -12.83 0.71 19.73
C TYR A 196 -11.93 -0.53 19.61
N THR A 197 -12.47 -1.65 19.14
CA THR A 197 -11.72 -2.91 18.98
C THR A 197 -10.64 -2.79 17.92
N ALA A 198 -10.92 -2.06 16.82
CA ALA A 198 -9.93 -1.79 15.78
C ALA A 198 -8.72 -1.02 16.35
N THR A 199 -8.95 -0.02 17.22
CA THR A 199 -7.88 0.75 17.87
C THR A 199 -7.04 -0.14 18.79
N LEU A 200 -7.67 -0.91 19.69
CA LEU A 200 -6.94 -1.83 20.58
C LEU A 200 -6.10 -2.83 19.78
N ARG A 201 -6.67 -3.40 18.71
CA ARG A 201 -5.97 -4.30 17.80
C ARG A 201 -4.81 -3.60 17.11
N MET A 202 -5.01 -2.38 16.60
CA MET A 202 -3.97 -1.59 15.96
C MET A 202 -2.79 -1.35 16.91
N LEU A 203 -3.05 -0.90 18.14
CA LEU A 203 -2.01 -0.65 19.16
C LEU A 203 -1.23 -1.93 19.47
N ALA A 204 -1.92 -3.05 19.70
CA ALA A 204 -1.28 -4.33 19.97
C ALA A 204 -0.40 -4.82 18.79
N GLN A 205 -0.86 -4.63 17.54
CA GLN A 205 -0.08 -5.03 16.38
C GLN A 205 1.17 -4.16 16.16
N HIS A 206 1.11 -2.87 16.48
CA HIS A 206 2.29 -2.01 16.43
C HIS A 206 3.34 -2.44 17.46
N ILE A 207 2.93 -2.78 18.69
CA ILE A 207 3.85 -3.33 19.70
C ILE A 207 4.46 -4.67 19.23
N ARG A 208 3.66 -5.53 18.60
CA ARG A 208 4.12 -6.84 18.07
C ARG A 208 5.11 -6.71 16.93
N HIS A 209 5.05 -5.64 16.15
CA HIS A 209 5.85 -5.46 14.95
C HIS A 209 7.35 -5.76 15.20
N PRO A 210 8.02 -6.55 14.34
CA PRO A 210 9.39 -7.00 14.61
C PRO A 210 10.42 -5.87 14.60
N ASN A 211 10.11 -4.72 13.98
CA ASN A 211 10.95 -3.52 14.10
C ASN A 211 10.88 -2.81 15.47
N VAL A 212 9.92 -3.18 16.32
CA VAL A 212 9.81 -2.65 17.68
C VAL A 212 10.58 -3.58 18.61
N GLY A 213 11.66 -3.07 19.20
CA GLY A 213 12.47 -3.78 20.19
C GLY A 213 11.92 -3.67 21.61
N ALA A 214 11.27 -2.55 21.93
CA ALA A 214 10.62 -2.31 23.20
C ALA A 214 9.48 -1.29 23.04
N ALA A 215 8.55 -1.26 24.00
CA ALA A 215 7.48 -0.26 24.00
C ALA A 215 7.25 0.35 25.39
N LEU A 216 6.85 1.62 25.42
CA LEU A 216 6.30 2.30 26.59
C LEU A 216 4.85 2.63 26.28
N MET A 217 3.91 1.95 26.94
CA MET A 217 2.49 2.28 26.82
C MET A 217 2.13 3.39 27.79
N ILE A 218 1.41 4.41 27.32
CA ILE A 218 1.01 5.56 28.13
C ILE A 218 -0.51 5.74 28.10
N GLU A 219 -1.11 6.08 29.25
CA GLU A 219 -2.52 6.45 29.39
C GLU A 219 -2.69 7.71 30.24
N LEU A 220 -3.76 8.48 30.02
CA LEU A 220 -4.13 9.61 30.87
C LEU A 220 -5.15 9.24 31.96
N GLY A 221 -5.81 8.09 31.88
CA GLY A 221 -6.72 7.57 32.91
C GLY A 221 -8.22 7.86 32.68
N CYS A 222 -8.57 8.85 31.85
CA CYS A 222 -9.97 9.21 31.57
C CYS A 222 -10.55 8.55 30.31
N GLU A 223 -9.76 7.73 29.60
CA GLU A 223 -10.11 7.28 28.26
C GLU A 223 -10.80 5.91 28.22
N LYS A 224 -11.55 5.69 27.14
CA LYS A 224 -12.29 4.45 26.91
C LYS A 224 -11.34 3.28 26.62
N THR A 225 -10.29 3.51 25.84
CA THR A 225 -9.18 2.55 25.66
C THR A 225 -8.10 2.85 26.69
N ASN A 226 -8.10 2.08 27.78
CA ASN A 226 -7.12 2.16 28.86
C ASN A 226 -6.43 0.79 29.05
N PHE A 227 -5.54 0.66 30.03
CA PHE A 227 -4.88 -0.61 30.31
C PHE A 227 -5.85 -1.72 30.71
N ALA A 228 -6.97 -1.40 31.37
CA ALA A 228 -8.00 -2.40 31.71
C ALA A 228 -8.72 -2.92 30.45
N ALA A 229 -9.06 -2.04 29.52
CA ALA A 229 -9.59 -2.37 28.20
C ALA A 229 -8.62 -3.24 27.40
N PHE A 230 -7.34 -2.87 27.42
CA PHE A 230 -6.29 -3.66 26.77
C PHE A 230 -6.20 -5.05 27.41
N LYS A 231 -6.16 -5.13 28.73
CA LYS A 231 -6.17 -6.38 29.50
C LYS A 231 -7.40 -7.24 29.19
N ALA A 232 -8.60 -6.65 29.12
CA ALA A 232 -9.82 -7.37 28.77
C ALA A 232 -9.80 -7.91 27.32
N ALA A 233 -9.31 -7.14 26.36
CA ALA A 233 -9.27 -7.53 24.95
C ALA A 233 -8.22 -8.60 24.64
N PHE A 234 -7.19 -8.69 25.49
CA PHE A 234 -5.98 -9.42 25.16
C PHE A 234 -5.62 -10.49 26.19
N GLY A 235 -6.05 -10.36 27.44
CA GLY A 235 -5.77 -11.25 28.56
C GLY A 235 -4.80 -10.65 29.57
N ASP A 236 -4.69 -11.33 30.70
CA ASP A 236 -4.07 -10.85 31.94
C ASP A 236 -2.56 -11.02 32.01
N ALA A 237 -1.96 -11.69 31.03
CA ALA A 237 -0.53 -11.91 30.98
C ALA A 237 0.22 -10.57 31.02
N ASP A 238 1.36 -10.57 31.71
CA ASP A 238 2.29 -9.45 31.66
C ASP A 238 2.61 -9.09 30.19
N LEU A 239 2.67 -7.79 29.89
CA LEU A 239 2.82 -7.34 28.50
C LEU A 239 4.15 -7.77 27.90
N THR A 240 5.20 -7.81 28.71
CA THR A 240 6.52 -8.25 28.23
C THR A 240 6.45 -9.70 27.78
N THR A 241 5.85 -10.57 28.60
CA THR A 241 5.60 -11.97 28.26
C THR A 241 4.71 -12.09 27.01
N ARG A 242 3.62 -11.31 26.95
CA ARG A 242 2.68 -11.33 25.81
C ARG A 242 3.35 -11.02 24.48
N PHE A 243 4.21 -10.01 24.46
CA PHE A 243 4.80 -9.49 23.24
C PHE A 243 6.20 -10.04 22.96
N GLY A 244 6.77 -10.81 23.90
CA GLY A 244 8.11 -11.37 23.79
C GLY A 244 9.20 -10.30 23.71
N LYS A 245 8.95 -9.12 24.29
CA LYS A 245 9.84 -7.95 24.28
C LYS A 245 9.49 -6.99 25.42
N PRO A 246 10.42 -6.16 25.92
CA PRO A 246 10.15 -5.25 27.02
C PRO A 246 8.99 -4.30 26.71
N VAL A 247 7.95 -4.32 27.56
CA VAL A 247 6.84 -3.37 27.50
C VAL A 247 6.57 -2.78 28.88
N ALA A 248 6.85 -1.48 29.03
CA ALA A 248 6.56 -0.71 30.23
C ALA A 248 5.21 0.01 30.13
N ARG A 249 4.64 0.38 31.28
CA ARG A 249 3.39 1.14 31.39
C ARG A 249 3.62 2.42 32.19
N LEU A 250 2.95 3.50 31.79
CA LEU A 250 2.94 4.79 32.49
C LEU A 250 1.53 5.38 32.47
N THR A 251 0.98 5.65 33.65
CA THR A 251 -0.27 6.40 33.82
C THR A 251 0.09 7.82 34.21
N ILE A 252 -0.34 8.81 33.40
CA ILE A 252 0.08 10.21 33.56
C ILE A 252 -0.81 10.97 34.56
N GLN A 253 -2.12 10.75 34.51
CA GLN A 253 -3.09 11.34 35.43
C GLN A 253 -3.79 10.19 36.13
N ALA A 254 -3.48 9.99 37.42
CA ALA A 254 -4.08 8.97 38.27
C ALA A 254 -5.18 9.58 39.13
#